data_AF-A0A6B3CUC7-F1
#
_entry.id   AF-A0A6B3CUC7-F1
#
_cell.length_a   1.000
_cell.length_b   1.000
_cell.length_c   1.000
_cell.angle_alpha   90.00
_cell.angle_beta   90.00
_cell.angle_gamma   90.00
#
_symmetry.space_group_name_H-M   'P 1'
#
loop_
_entity.id
_entity.type
_entity.pdbx_description
1 polymer ?
#
loop_
_entity_poly.entity_id
_entity_poly.type
_entity_poly.pdbx_seq_one_letter_code
_entity_poly.pdbx_strand_id
1 'polypeptide(L)'
;ALTVHRAGERPHRIAVGLYDQDPGEEGRLTPRERLDIDVPQTAPRPIGKLPALVVLNDGDLSYAKIRFDADSFHTLRASLSGLPDPLTRAVVWNALRDA
;
A
#
# COMPACT_ATOMS: atom_id res chain seq x y z
N ALA A 1 -10.47 -9.65 2.90
CA ALA A 1 -9.65 -9.35 4.10
C ALA A 1 -8.19 -9.30 3.67
N LEU A 2 -7.40 -8.42 4.28
CA LEU A 2 -5.97 -8.30 4.02
C LEU A 2 -5.20 -9.43 4.72
N THR A 3 -4.34 -10.10 3.96
CA THR A 3 -3.38 -11.08 4.48
C THR A 3 -1.97 -10.67 4.06
N VAL A 4 -1.00 -10.86 4.96
CA VAL A 4 0.42 -10.56 4.76
C VAL A 4 1.20 -11.81 5.07
N HIS A 5 1.79 -12.38 4.02
CA HIS A 5 2.63 -13.56 4.12
C HIS A 5 4.10 -13.15 4.29
N ARG A 6 4.86 -13.87 5.13
CA ARG A 6 6.31 -13.74 5.21
C ARG A 6 7.00 -15.00 4.70
N ALA A 7 8.14 -14.82 4.06
CA ALA A 7 9.15 -15.85 3.95
C ALA A 7 10.18 -15.66 5.08
N GLY A 8 10.50 -16.72 5.81
CA GLY A 8 11.39 -16.69 6.98
C GLY A 8 10.66 -16.49 8.31
N GLU A 9 11.42 -16.32 9.39
CA GLU A 9 10.90 -16.44 10.76
C GLU A 9 10.91 -15.13 11.56
N ARG A 10 11.68 -14.12 11.13
CA ARG A 10 11.85 -12.86 11.88
C ARG A 10 10.52 -12.10 11.99
N PRO A 11 10.02 -11.85 13.20
CA PRO A 11 8.88 -10.98 13.41
C PRO A 11 9.19 -9.55 12.96
N HIS A 12 8.20 -8.90 12.36
CA HIS A 12 8.30 -7.49 11.97
C HIS A 12 6.91 -6.87 11.95
N ARG A 13 6.88 -5.54 11.93
CA ARG A 13 5.67 -4.75 11.70
C ARG A 13 5.80 -4.04 10.37
N ILE A 14 4.72 -4.00 9.61
CA ILE A 14 4.63 -3.26 8.35
C ILE A 14 3.37 -2.39 8.35
N ALA A 15 3.55 -1.12 8.00
CA ALA A 15 2.43 -0.21 7.75
C ALA A 15 1.88 -0.45 6.35
N VAL A 16 0.57 -0.71 6.25
CA VAL A 16 -0.15 -0.96 5.00
C VAL A 16 -1.17 0.14 4.80
N GLY A 17 -0.94 0.99 3.80
CA GLY A 17 -1.86 2.05 3.39
C GLY A 17 -2.89 1.54 2.39
N LEU A 18 -4.16 1.85 2.62
CA LEU A 18 -5.27 1.56 1.71
C LEU A 18 -5.77 2.87 1.11
N TYR A 19 -5.87 2.94 -0.22
CA TYR A 19 -6.28 4.13 -0.94
C TYR A 19 -7.45 3.85 -1.89
N ASP A 20 -8.38 4.79 -1.96
CA ASP A 20 -9.50 4.80 -2.88
C ASP A 20 -9.32 5.87 -3.96
N GLN A 21 -9.93 5.67 -5.12
CA GLN A 21 -10.10 6.76 -6.10
C GLN A 21 -11.02 7.83 -5.52
N ASP A 22 -10.65 9.09 -5.72
CA ASP A 22 -11.52 10.21 -5.39
C ASP A 22 -12.72 10.23 -6.36
N PRO A 23 -13.98 10.24 -5.88
CA PRO A 23 -15.14 10.25 -6.76
C PRO A 23 -15.35 11.60 -7.48
N GLY A 24 -14.73 12.69 -7.01
CA GLY A 24 -14.88 14.04 -7.54
C GLY A 24 -13.70 14.55 -8.37
N GLU A 25 -12.56 13.87 -8.36
CA GLU A 25 -11.35 14.30 -9.05
C GLU A 25 -10.61 13.11 -9.68
N GLU A 26 -10.63 13.02 -11.00
CA GLU A 26 -9.95 11.94 -11.73
C GLU A 26 -8.44 11.97 -11.46
N GLY A 27 -7.87 10.79 -11.20
CA GLY A 27 -6.46 10.64 -10.92
C GLY A 27 -6.05 10.95 -9.47
N ARG A 28 -6.97 11.47 -8.63
CA ARG A 28 -6.70 11.69 -7.21
C ARG A 28 -6.99 10.45 -6.38
N LEU A 29 -6.10 10.16 -5.43
CA LEU A 29 -6.26 9.08 -4.47
C LEU A 29 -6.54 9.65 -3.07
N THR A 30 -7.42 8.99 -2.33
CA THR A 30 -7.78 9.35 -0.96
C THR A 30 -7.36 8.26 0.01
N PRO A 31 -6.74 8.59 1.16
CA PRO A 31 -6.38 7.60 2.16
C PRO A 31 -7.66 7.11 2.82
N ARG A 32 -7.88 5.79 2.78
CA ARG A 32 -8.97 5.15 3.49
C ARG A 32 -8.56 4.82 4.92
N GLU A 33 -7.47 4.10 5.08
CA GLU A 33 -6.97 3.63 6.37
C GLU A 33 -5.49 3.25 6.23
N ARG A 34 -4.69 3.46 7.28
CA ARG A 34 -3.35 2.88 7.41
C ARG A 34 -3.38 1.86 8.53
N LEU A 35 -2.94 0.65 8.22
CA LEU A 35 -2.99 -0.51 9.11
C LEU A 35 -1.58 -0.92 9.51
N ASP A 36 -1.31 -0.98 10.80
CA ASP A 36 -0.10 -1.62 11.31
C ASP A 36 -0.32 -3.12 11.41
N ILE A 37 0.44 -3.89 10.63
CA ILE A 37 0.34 -5.33 10.56
C ILE A 37 1.59 -5.96 11.15
N ASP A 38 1.42 -6.70 12.25
CA ASP A 38 2.44 -7.62 12.74
C ASP A 38 2.50 -8.85 11.82
N VAL A 39 3.72 -9.33 11.54
CA VAL A 39 3.98 -10.44 10.63
C VAL A 39 4.86 -11.47 11.36
N PRO A 40 4.39 -12.72 11.60
CA PRO A 40 3.10 -13.29 11.18
C PRO A 40 1.90 -12.53 11.71
N GLN A 41 0.88 -12.42 10.86
CA GLN A 41 -0.45 -12.10 11.33
C GLN A 41 -1.01 -13.27 12.15
N THR A 42 -1.71 -12.95 13.23
CA THR A 42 -2.49 -13.92 14.01
C THR A 42 -3.82 -14.28 13.32
N ALA A 43 -4.40 -13.34 12.56
CA ALA A 43 -5.59 -13.52 11.75
C ALA A 43 -5.61 -12.52 10.57
N PRO A 44 -6.33 -12.82 9.47
CA PRO A 44 -6.58 -11.86 8.40
C PRO A 44 -7.22 -10.57 8.93
N ARG A 45 -6.81 -9.42 8.40
CA ARG A 45 -7.36 -8.12 8.80
C ARG A 45 -8.56 -7.76 7.91
N PRO A 46 -9.78 -7.56 8.44
CA PRO A 46 -10.91 -7.09 7.64
C PRO A 46 -10.62 -5.67 7.10
N ILE A 47 -10.91 -5.43 5.82
CA ILE A 47 -10.69 -4.13 5.15
C ILE A 47 -11.90 -3.64 4.35
N GLY A 48 -13.02 -4.37 4.42
CA GLY A 48 -14.21 -4.10 3.61
C GLY A 48 -13.98 -4.35 2.12
N LYS A 49 -14.51 -3.44 1.28
CA LYS A 49 -14.34 -3.46 -0.18
C LYS A 49 -12.87 -3.42 -0.59
N LEU A 50 -12.53 -3.95 -1.75
CA LEU A 50 -11.16 -3.85 -2.27
C LEU A 50 -10.79 -2.35 -2.46
N PRO A 51 -9.64 -1.87 -1.97
CA PRO A 51 -9.15 -0.53 -2.29
C PRO A 51 -8.64 -0.47 -3.74
N ALA A 52 -8.55 0.74 -4.28
CA ALA A 52 -7.94 0.95 -5.60
C ALA A 52 -6.42 0.71 -5.57
N LEU A 53 -5.78 0.93 -4.42
CA LEU A 53 -4.35 0.76 -4.22
C LEU A 53 -4.04 0.29 -2.80
N VAL A 54 -3.15 -0.69 -2.69
CA VAL A 54 -2.51 -1.10 -1.44
C VAL A 54 -1.04 -0.71 -1.47
N VAL A 55 -0.59 0.09 -0.50
CA VAL A 55 0.82 0.48 -0.35
C VAL A 55 1.40 -0.25 0.86
N LEU A 56 2.34 -1.17 0.60
CA LEU A 56 3.15 -1.77 1.66
C LEU A 56 4.25 -0.77 2.07
N ASN A 57 4.65 -0.80 3.35
CA ASN A 57 5.62 0.11 3.94
C ASN A 57 5.22 1.60 3.79
N ASP A 58 3.94 1.87 3.96
CA ASP A 58 3.41 3.22 3.89
C ASP A 58 4.00 4.10 5.00
N GLY A 59 4.58 5.24 4.63
CA GLY A 59 5.35 6.10 5.54
C GLY A 59 6.81 5.69 5.77
N ASP A 60 7.35 4.73 5.00
CA ASP A 60 8.78 4.34 5.00
C ASP A 60 9.32 3.91 6.38
N LEU A 61 8.53 3.16 7.15
CA LEU A 61 8.84 2.77 8.53
C LEU A 61 9.65 1.47 8.66
N SER A 62 9.91 0.80 7.54
CA SER A 62 10.63 -0.46 7.45
C SER A 62 11.51 -0.49 6.22
N TYR A 63 12.51 -1.37 6.21
CA TYR A 63 13.32 -1.58 5.02
C TYR A 63 12.66 -2.63 4.13
N ALA A 64 11.99 -2.17 3.07
CA ALA A 64 11.18 -3.04 2.21
C ALA A 64 11.48 -2.82 0.72
N LYS A 65 11.47 -3.93 -0.04
CA LYS A 65 11.30 -3.92 -1.50
C LYS A 65 9.86 -4.30 -1.82
N ILE A 66 9.20 -3.50 -2.63
CA ILE A 66 7.76 -3.61 -2.88
C ILE A 66 7.55 -3.95 -4.36
N ARG A 67 6.70 -4.94 -4.62
CA ARG A 67 6.14 -5.21 -5.95
C ARG A 67 4.63 -5.10 -5.85
N PHE A 68 4.03 -4.29 -6.71
CA PHE A 68 2.59 -4.11 -6.75
C PHE A 68 1.93 -5.24 -7.53
N ASP A 69 0.72 -5.62 -7.11
CA ASP A 69 -0.16 -6.43 -7.92
C ASP A 69 -0.63 -5.66 -9.16
N ALA A 70 -1.27 -6.36 -10.10
CA ALA A 70 -1.68 -5.78 -11.38
C ALA A 70 -2.68 -4.62 -11.22
N ASP A 71 -3.61 -4.71 -10.28
CA ASP A 71 -4.64 -3.69 -10.06
C ASP A 71 -4.03 -2.44 -9.41
N SER A 72 -3.22 -2.62 -8.36
CA SER A 72 -2.44 -1.55 -7.74
C SER A 72 -1.51 -0.88 -8.75
N PHE A 73 -0.83 -1.64 -9.61
CA PHE A 73 0.04 -1.09 -10.64
C PHE A 73 -0.75 -0.29 -11.69
N HIS A 74 -1.91 -0.78 -12.12
CA HIS A 74 -2.79 -0.06 -13.04
C HIS A 74 -3.27 1.27 -12.43
N THR A 75 -3.73 1.25 -11.18
CA THR A 75 -4.11 2.47 -10.44
C THR A 75 -2.95 3.46 -10.37
N LEU A 76 -1.74 3.00 -10.05
CA LEU A 76 -0.57 3.87 -9.95
C LEU A 76 -0.16 4.48 -11.29
N ARG A 77 -0.30 3.75 -12.39
CA ARG A 77 0.01 4.28 -13.73
C ARG A 77 -0.86 5.49 -14.09
N ALA A 78 -2.10 5.54 -13.61
CA ALA A 78 -3.04 6.64 -13.85
C ALA A 78 -2.98 7.73 -12.76
N SER A 79 -2.72 7.36 -11.50
CA SER A 79 -3.03 8.20 -10.34
C SER A 79 -1.85 8.46 -9.38
N LEU A 80 -0.61 8.11 -9.74
CA LEU A 80 0.54 8.24 -8.81
C LEU A 80 0.72 9.65 -8.26
N SER A 81 0.63 10.68 -9.12
CA SER A 81 0.75 12.08 -8.69
C SER A 81 -0.39 12.52 -7.77
N GLY A 82 -1.53 11.83 -7.81
CA GLY A 82 -2.71 12.11 -7.00
C GLY A 82 -2.69 11.50 -5.60
N LEU A 83 -1.67 10.73 -5.22
CA LEU A 83 -1.41 10.37 -3.82
C LEU A 83 -1.14 11.65 -3.01
N PRO A 84 -1.85 11.91 -1.90
CA PRO A 84 -1.77 13.21 -1.23
C PRO A 84 -0.50 13.38 -0.41
N ASP A 85 -0.02 12.30 0.22
CA ASP A 85 1.16 12.33 1.07
C ASP A 85 2.46 12.21 0.25
N PRO A 86 3.40 13.18 0.33
CA PRO A 86 4.62 13.16 -0.45
C PRO A 86 5.55 12.00 -0.11
N LEU A 87 5.59 11.53 1.14
CA LEU A 87 6.46 10.41 1.53
C LEU A 87 5.94 9.10 0.96
N THR A 88 4.63 8.87 1.00
CA THR A 88 3.96 7.75 0.33
C THR A 88 4.27 7.75 -1.17
N ARG A 89 4.17 8.92 -1.83
CA ARG A 89 4.56 9.06 -3.25
C ARG A 89 6.00 8.64 -3.49
N ALA A 90 6.93 9.03 -2.62
CA ALA A 90 8.34 8.65 -2.75
C ALA A 90 8.55 7.13 -2.59
N VAL A 91 7.89 6.48 -1.62
CA VAL A 91 7.92 5.02 -1.45
C VAL A 91 7.43 4.31 -2.72
N VAL A 92 6.28 4.73 -3.24
CA VAL A 92 5.67 4.17 -4.45
C VAL A 92 6.57 4.39 -5.67
N TRP A 93 7.09 5.60 -5.86
CA TRP A 93 7.98 5.91 -6.98
C TRP A 93 9.26 5.07 -6.95
N ASN A 94 9.87 4.93 -5.77
CA ASN A 94 11.05 4.10 -5.60
C ASN A 94 10.76 2.63 -5.89
N ALA A 95 9.61 2.11 -5.44
CA ALA A 95 9.18 0.75 -5.71
C ALA A 95 8.97 0.49 -7.21
N LEU A 96 8.30 1.41 -7.92
CA LEU A 96 8.07 1.28 -9.37
C LEU A 96 9.35 1.37 -10.19
N ARG A 97 10.35 2.14 -9.73
CA ARG A 97 11.65 2.26 -10.40
C ARG A 97 12.51 1.00 -10.23
N ASP A 98 12.43 0.32 -9.08
CA ASP A 98 13.22 -0.88 -8.73
C ASP A 98 12.60 -2.19 -9.29
N ALA A 99 11.36 -2.13 -9.80
CA ALA A 99 10.56 -3.29 -10.22
C ALA A 99 10.98 -3.89 -11.56
#